data_AF-A0A930JM28-F1
#
_entry.id   AF-A0A930JM28-F1
#
_cell.length_a   1.000
_cell.length_b   1.000
_cell.length_c   1.000
_cell.angle_alpha   90.00
_cell.angle_beta   90.00
_cell.angle_gamma   90.00
#
_symmetry.space_group_name_H-M   'P 1'
#
loop_
_entity.id
_entity.type
_entity.pdbx_description
1 polymer ?
#
loop_
_entity_poly.entity_id
_entity_poly.type
_entity_poly.pdbx_seq_one_letter_code
_entity_poly.pdbx_strand_id
1 'polypeptide(L)' 'MAAVAVGCKTVRPADNPEHEYTVGGKWGFIDKQGNEVVPLQYDSIANYRQVKNNKVLVLKDGKWKALQLSGR' A
#
# COMPACT_ATOMS: atom_id res chain seq x y z
N MET A 1 9.08 -1.00 8.57
CA MET A 1 8.15 -0.44 7.60
C MET A 1 7.02 -1.42 7.43
N ALA A 2 5.77 -0.94 7.44
CA ALA A 2 4.58 -1.75 7.25
C ALA A 2 3.70 -1.10 6.19
N ALA A 3 3.11 -1.93 5.31
CA ALA A 3 2.07 -1.47 4.40
C ALA A 3 0.79 -1.24 5.19
N VAL A 4 0.14 -0.10 4.95
CA VAL A 4 -1.12 0.28 5.60
C VAL A 4 -2.10 0.78 4.56
N ALA A 5 -3.39 0.60 4.84
CA ALA A 5 -4.48 1.08 4.00
C ALA A 5 -5.49 1.88 4.83
N VAL A 6 -6.07 2.92 4.23
CA VAL A 6 -7.16 3.71 4.80
C VAL A 6 -8.38 3.67 3.89
N GLY A 7 -9.58 3.59 4.48
CA GLY A 7 -10.84 3.58 3.72
C GLY A 7 -11.10 2.28 2.94
N CYS A 8 -10.36 1.22 3.23
CA CYS A 8 -10.57 -0.08 2.63
C CYS A 8 -11.77 -0.81 3.24
N LYS A 9 -12.37 -1.71 2.47
CA LYS A 9 -13.48 -2.57 2.91
C LYS A 9 -13.08 -4.03 2.79
N THR A 10 -13.37 -4.79 3.84
CA THR A 10 -13.29 -6.26 3.77
C THR A 10 -14.51 -6.79 3.04
N VAL A 11 -14.27 -7.62 2.04
CA VAL A 11 -15.29 -8.32 1.27
C VAL A 11 -15.26 -9.79 1.65
N ARG A 12 -16.44 -10.31 1.97
CA ARG A 12 -16.70 -11.72 2.25
C ARG A 12 -17.59 -12.27 1.14
N PRO A 13 -17.06 -13.03 0.18
CA PRO A 13 -17.86 -13.58 -0.91
C PRO A 13 -18.89 -14.57 -0.38
N ALA A 14 -20.11 -14.53 -0.94
CA ALA A 14 -21.18 -15.44 -0.52
C ALA A 14 -20.93 -16.89 -1.01
N ASP A 15 -20.24 -17.02 -2.15
CA ASP A 15 -19.87 -18.29 -2.78
C ASP A 15 -18.64 -18.94 -2.15
N ASN A 16 -17.79 -18.16 -1.48
CA ASN A 16 -16.62 -18.66 -0.77
C ASN A 16 -16.29 -17.80 0.47
N PRO A 17 -16.99 -18.04 1.60
CA PRO A 17 -16.88 -17.20 2.80
C PRO A 17 -15.54 -17.34 3.53
N GLU A 18 -14.72 -18.37 3.23
CA GLU A 18 -13.40 -18.54 3.84
C GLU A 18 -12.35 -17.61 3.25
N HIS A 19 -12.59 -17.08 2.04
CA HIS A 19 -11.62 -16.26 1.30
C HIS A 19 -12.01 -14.78 1.31
N GLU A 20 -11.72 -14.10 2.41
CA GLU A 20 -11.90 -12.65 2.51
C GLU A 20 -10.83 -11.91 1.70
N TYR A 21 -11.22 -10.81 1.07
CA TYR A 21 -10.26 -9.91 0.42
C TYR A 21 -10.60 -8.45 0.72
N THR A 22 -9.60 -7.59 0.58
CA THR A 22 -9.75 -6.15 0.84
C THR A 22 -9.89 -5.42 -0.49
N VAL A 23 -10.92 -4.58 -0.61
CA VAL A 23 -11.11 -3.72 -1.79
C VAL A 23 -11.18 -2.25 -1.42
N GLY A 24 -10.86 -1.42 -2.39
CA GLY A 24 -10.88 0.03 -2.26
C GLY A 24 -9.83 0.56 -1.27
N GLY A 25 -10.00 1.82 -0.91
CA GLY A 25 -9.10 2.54 -0.02
C GLY A 25 -7.86 3.12 -0.72
N LYS A 26 -6.98 3.68 0.09
CA LYS A 26 -5.68 4.22 -0.31
C LYS A 26 -4.57 3.59 0.52
N TRP A 27 -3.44 3.34 -0.13
CA TRP A 27 -2.32 2.60 0.40
C TRP A 27 -1.11 3.51 0.61
N GLY A 28 -0.30 3.14 1.61
CA GLY A 28 0.93 3.83 2.00
C GLY A 28 1.82 2.95 2.86
N PHE A 29 2.93 3.52 3.33
CA PHE A 29 3.89 2.84 4.21
C PHE A 29 4.15 3.70 5.44
N ILE A 30 4.18 3.05 6.60
CA ILE A 30 4.59 3.67 7.87
C ILE A 30 5.88 3.04 8.40
N ASP A 31 6.65 3.79 9.16
CA ASP A 31 7.81 3.29 9.90
C ASP A 31 7.40 2.53 11.18
N LYS A 32 8.38 2.18 12.03
CA LYS A 32 8.11 1.47 13.29
C LYS A 32 7.50 2.37 14.38
N GLN A 33 7.64 3.69 14.25
CA GLN A 33 7.06 4.69 15.16
C GLN A 33 5.66 5.12 14.71
N GLY A 34 5.19 4.65 13.55
CA GLY A 34 3.90 5.00 12.98
C GLY A 34 3.92 6.24 12.08
N ASN A 35 5.11 6.79 11.77
CA ASN A 35 5.21 7.94 10.87
C ASN A 35 5.05 7.49 9.42
N GLU A 36 4.38 8.31 8.61
CA GLU A 36 4.27 8.07 7.17
C GLU A 36 5.63 8.20 6.47
N VAL A 37 6.01 7.13 5.78
CA VAL A 37 7.17 7.06 4.88
C VAL A 37 6.71 7.21 3.42
N VAL A 38 5.54 6.66 3.11
CA VAL A 38 4.83 6.83 1.83
C VAL A 38 3.40 7.24 2.16
N PRO A 39 2.92 8.40 1.68
CA PRO A 39 1.58 8.90 2.01
C PRO A 39 0.47 7.91 1.64
N LEU A 40 -0.57 7.83 2.48
CA LEU A 40 -1.77 7.00 2.29
C LEU A 40 -2.71 7.53 1.18
N GLN A 41 -2.19 7.68 -0.04
CA GLN A 41 -2.93 8.29 -1.17
C GLN A 41 -2.86 7.49 -2.48
N TYR A 42 -2.24 6.32 -2.47
CA TYR A 42 -2.01 5.51 -3.66
C TYR A 42 -3.06 4.42 -3.82
N ASP A 43 -3.41 4.09 -5.06
CA ASP A 43 -4.40 3.04 -5.35
C ASP A 43 -3.85 1.64 -5.03
N SER A 44 -2.52 1.49 -5.12
CA SER A 44 -1.79 0.30 -4.73
C SER A 44 -0.33 0.64 -4.48
N ILE A 45 0.37 -0.20 -3.72
CA ILE A 45 1.81 -0.10 -3.48
C ILE A 45 2.43 -1.48 -3.74
N ALA A 46 3.59 -1.51 -4.37
CA ALA A 46 4.34 -2.75 -4.52
C ALA A 46 4.82 -3.24 -3.15
N ASN A 47 4.97 -4.56 -3.02
CA ASN A 47 5.44 -5.19 -1.80
C ASN A 47 6.77 -4.54 -1.34
N TYR A 48 6.91 -4.29 -0.04
CA TYR A 48 8.14 -3.71 0.54
C TYR A 48 9.42 -4.50 0.16
N ARG A 49 9.31 -5.81 -0.09
CA ARG A 49 10.43 -6.66 -0.56
C ARG A 49 10.93 -6.26 -1.96
N GLN A 50 10.12 -5.54 -2.73
CA GLN A 50 10.49 -5.01 -4.04
C GLN A 50 11.12 -3.62 -3.95
N VAL A 51 11.26 -3.04 -2.76
CA VAL A 51 12.00 -1.79 -2.58
C VAL A 51 13.47 -2.04 -2.95
N LYS A 52 13.90 -1.45 -4.06
CA LYS A 52 15.30 -1.50 -4.55
C LYS A 52 15.84 -0.08 -4.63
N ASN A 53 17.09 0.12 -4.22
CA ASN A 53 17.76 1.43 -4.25
C ASN A 53 16.95 2.55 -3.56
N ASN A 54 16.29 2.19 -2.46
CA ASN A 54 15.40 3.07 -1.71
C ASN A 54 14.27 3.66 -2.57
N LYS A 55 13.82 2.94 -3.60
CA LYS A 55 12.67 3.27 -4.44
C LYS A 55 11.54 2.28 -4.21
N VAL A 56 10.34 2.79 -4.10
CA VAL A 56 9.10 2.02 -4.02
C VAL A 56 8.27 2.26 -5.27
N LEU A 57 7.57 1.23 -5.76
CA LEU A 57 6.59 1.39 -6.83
C LEU A 57 5.21 1.64 -6.22
N VAL A 58 4.54 2.68 -6.70
CA VAL A 58 3.17 3.03 -6.30
C VAL A 58 2.30 3.15 -7.53
N LEU A 59 1.04 2.77 -7.42
CA LEU A 59 0.02 2.98 -8.43
C LEU A 59 -0.79 4.22 -8.06
N LYS A 60 -0.84 5.19 -8.96
CA LYS A 60 -1.72 6.36 -8.83
C LYS A 60 -2.35 6.66 -10.17
N ASP A 61 -3.67 6.84 -10.19
CA ASP A 61 -4.42 7.24 -11.39
C ASP A 61 -4.17 6.27 -12.56
N GLY A 62 -4.09 4.97 -12.24
CA GLY A 62 -3.86 3.90 -13.22
C GLY A 62 -2.42 3.77 -13.75
N LYS A 63 -1.46 4.53 -13.21
CA LYS A 63 -0.05 4.48 -13.64
C LYS A 63 0.91 4.13 -12.51
N TRP A 64 1.83 3.20 -12.77
CA TRP A 64 2.91 2.87 -11.85
C TRP A 64 4.00 3.95 -11.87
N LYS A 65 4.43 4.39 -10.70
CA LYS A 65 5.47 5.40 -10.51
C LYS A 65 6.48 4.91 -9.47
N ALA A 66 7.76 5.13 -9.72
CA ALA A 66 8.79 4.94 -8.72
C ALA A 66 8.90 6.19 -7.84
N LEU A 67 8.77 6.02 -6.54
CA LEU A 67 9.03 7.07 -5.55
C LEU A 67 10.34 6.77 -4.85
N GLN A 68 11.23 7.76 -4.81
CA GLN A 68 12.42 7.72 -3.97
C GLN A 68 11.97 7.94 -2.52
N LEU A 69 12.26 6.99 -1.65
CA LEU A 69 12.14 7.19 -0.22
C LEU A 69 13.33 8.07 0.19
N SER A 70 13.07 9.21 0.83
CA SER A 70 14.14 9.99 1.45
C SER A 70 14.53 9.30 2.75
N GLY A 71 15.75 8.78 2.83
CA GLY A 71 16.36 8.50 4.12
C GLY A 71 16.59 9.83 4.80
N ARG A 72 15.80 10.15 5.83
CA ARG A 72 16.21 11.15 6.80
C ARG A 72 17.29 10.55 7.68
#